data_AF-A0A8S1NKH0-F1
#
_entry.id   AF-A0A8S1NKH0-F1
#
_cell.length_a   1.000
_cell.length_b   1.000
_cell.length_c   1.000
_cell.angle_alpha   90.00
_cell.angle_beta   90.00
_cell.angle_gamma   90.00
#
_symmetry.space_group_name_H-M   'P 1'
#
loop_
_entity.id
_entity.type
_entity.pdbx_description
1 polymer ?
#
loop_
_entity_poly.entity_id
_entity_poly.type
_entity_poly.pdbx_seq_one_letter_code
_entity_poly.pdbx_strand_id
1 'polypeptide(L)'
;MGKKHGHGEFQWKDGSKYIGDFDNNLIQGYGEYTWFDGRKYIGAWKNNKMDGQGIFTWIDGRRYKGEYRNDKKDGYGEFKWPDGRIYRGQWQNGKQHGIGVYIGESNVEKQGIWEQGKRVRWIHKGESIITD
;
A
#
# COMPACT_ATOMS: atom_id res chain seq x y z
N MET A 1 34.14 8.00 7.22
CA MET A 1 32.95 7.57 7.98
C MET A 1 32.37 6.34 7.30
N GLY A 2 32.04 5.28 8.04
CA GLY A 2 31.40 4.08 7.48
C GLY A 2 29.95 4.37 7.09
N LYS A 3 29.51 3.86 5.93
CA LYS A 3 28.11 3.91 5.51
C LYS A 3 27.39 2.66 6.04
N LYS A 4 26.12 2.79 6.41
CA LYS A 4 25.26 1.64 6.71
C LYS A 4 25.08 0.81 5.44
N HIS A 5 25.32 -0.49 5.54
CA HIS A 5 25.18 -1.47 4.47
C HIS A 5 24.82 -2.83 5.08
N GLY A 6 24.02 -3.62 4.39
CA GLY A 6 23.50 -4.90 4.87
C GLY A 6 22.32 -4.75 5.83
N HIS A 7 21.92 -5.85 6.45
CA HIS A 7 20.79 -5.88 7.38
C HIS A 7 21.12 -5.20 8.71
N GLY A 8 20.21 -4.38 9.23
CA GLY A 8 20.41 -3.74 10.53
C GLY A 8 19.16 -3.06 11.09
N GLU A 9 19.32 -2.54 12.30
CA GLU A 9 18.32 -1.75 12.99
C GLU A 9 18.77 -0.29 13.07
N PHE A 10 17.84 0.65 12.86
CA PHE A 10 18.07 2.06 13.11
C PHE A 10 16.87 2.70 13.80
N GLN A 11 17.14 3.45 14.86
CA GLN A 11 16.15 4.26 15.57
C GLN A 11 16.47 5.75 15.35
N TRP A 12 15.45 6.51 14.97
CA TRP A 12 15.54 7.96 14.81
C TRP A 12 15.24 8.67 16.13
N LYS A 13 15.65 9.94 16.23
CA LYS A 13 15.42 10.78 17.42
C LYS A 13 13.93 11.03 17.71
N ASP A 14 13.08 10.97 16.69
CA ASP A 14 11.63 11.12 16.82
C ASP A 14 10.95 9.86 17.41
N GLY A 15 11.70 8.76 17.61
CA GLY A 15 11.19 7.49 18.08
C GLY A 15 10.80 6.51 16.97
N SER A 16 10.84 6.93 15.70
CA SER A 16 10.64 6.00 14.57
C SER A 16 11.77 4.96 14.53
N LYS A 17 11.48 3.77 14.01
CA LYS A 17 12.41 2.64 13.96
C LYS A 17 12.31 1.89 12.62
N TYR A 18 13.45 1.41 12.12
CA TYR A 18 13.55 0.57 10.94
C TYR A 18 14.40 -0.65 11.24
N ILE A 19 13.95 -1.81 10.78
CA ILE A 19 14.70 -3.07 10.77
C ILE A 19 14.66 -3.61 9.34
N GLY A 20 15.81 -3.73 8.70
CA GLY A 20 15.88 -4.22 7.32
C GLY A 20 17.21 -3.88 6.64
N ASP A 21 17.21 -3.90 5.32
CA ASP A 21 18.42 -3.76 4.53
C ASP A 21 18.79 -2.30 4.26
N PHE A 22 20.08 -2.01 4.39
CA PHE A 22 20.67 -0.75 3.99
C PHE A 22 21.62 -0.95 2.81
N ASP A 23 21.67 0.04 1.91
CA ASP A 23 22.78 0.22 0.99
C ASP A 23 23.20 1.69 0.97
N ASN A 24 24.47 1.96 1.23
CA ASN A 24 25.03 3.31 1.18
C ASN A 24 24.25 4.34 2.04
N ASN A 25 23.83 3.97 3.25
CA ASN A 25 22.93 4.71 4.16
C ASN A 25 21.46 4.83 3.73
N LEU A 26 21.08 4.29 2.57
CA LEU A 26 19.70 4.25 2.11
C LEU A 26 19.03 2.97 2.60
N ILE A 27 17.78 3.07 3.03
CA ILE A 27 16.89 1.92 3.18
C ILE A 27 16.64 1.33 1.80
N GLN A 28 16.80 0.01 1.69
CA GLN A 28 16.67 -0.78 0.46
C GLN A 28 16.09 -2.16 0.78
N GLY A 29 15.85 -2.97 -0.25
CA GLY A 29 15.56 -4.39 -0.09
C GLY A 29 14.24 -4.60 0.64
N TYR A 30 14.21 -5.42 1.67
CA TYR A 30 13.01 -5.67 2.46
C TYR A 30 13.21 -5.18 3.90
N GLY A 31 12.17 -4.59 4.47
CA GLY A 31 12.24 -4.16 5.86
C GLY A 31 10.94 -3.69 6.46
N GLU A 32 10.99 -3.53 7.77
CA GLU A 32 9.94 -3.02 8.61
C GLU A 32 10.27 -1.61 9.08
N TYR A 33 9.40 -0.65 8.79
CA TYR A 33 9.45 0.70 9.35
C TYR A 33 8.25 0.91 10.27
N THR A 34 8.51 1.32 11.50
CA THR A 34 7.50 1.75 12.47
C THR A 34 7.69 3.25 12.71
N TRP A 35 6.68 4.04 12.37
CA TRP A 35 6.66 5.48 12.63
C TRP A 35 6.39 5.75 14.10
N PHE A 36 6.86 6.90 14.60
CA PHE A 36 6.60 7.35 15.98
C PHE A 36 5.10 7.42 16.34
N ASP A 37 4.23 7.65 15.35
CA ASP A 37 2.78 7.70 15.51
C ASP A 37 2.09 6.32 15.48
N GLY A 38 2.88 5.24 15.47
CA GLY A 38 2.41 3.86 15.51
C GLY A 38 1.99 3.29 14.15
N ARG A 39 2.04 4.07 13.05
CA ARG A 39 1.92 3.48 11.71
C ARG A 39 3.06 2.51 11.46
N LYS A 40 2.81 1.53 10.61
CA LYS A 40 3.79 0.49 10.29
C LYS A 40 3.75 0.10 8.82
N TYR A 41 4.92 -0.08 8.21
CA TYR A 41 5.09 -0.63 6.88
C TYR A 41 6.04 -1.81 6.94
N ILE A 42 5.63 -2.93 6.34
CA ILE A 42 6.50 -4.08 6.10
C ILE A 42 6.47 -4.34 4.60
N GLY A 43 7.61 -4.26 3.92
CA GLY A 43 7.64 -4.46 2.48
C GLY A 43 8.96 -4.11 1.83
N ALA A 44 8.89 -3.99 0.51
CA ALA A 44 10.01 -3.66 -0.34
C ALA A 44 10.32 -2.15 -0.32
N TRP A 45 11.60 -1.85 -0.30
CA TRP A 45 12.15 -0.49 -0.27
C TRP A 45 13.14 -0.28 -1.40
N LYS A 46 13.11 0.94 -1.95
CA LYS A 46 14.08 1.41 -2.93
C LYS A 46 14.46 2.85 -2.65
N ASN A 47 15.73 3.11 -2.38
CA ASN A 47 16.28 4.45 -2.15
C ASN A 47 15.47 5.26 -1.11
N ASN A 48 15.22 4.70 0.07
CA ASN A 48 14.39 5.27 1.15
C ASN A 48 12.89 5.38 0.87
N LYS A 49 12.39 4.83 -0.24
CA LYS A 49 10.95 4.86 -0.57
C LYS A 49 10.35 3.48 -0.53
N MET A 50 9.08 3.38 -0.14
CA MET A 50 8.28 2.17 -0.35
C MET A 50 8.14 1.95 -1.85
N ASP A 51 8.62 0.82 -2.35
CA ASP A 51 8.67 0.52 -3.79
C ASP A 51 8.67 -1.00 -3.99
N GLY A 52 7.63 -1.52 -4.65
CA GLY A 52 7.32 -2.94 -4.74
C GLY A 52 6.20 -3.37 -3.79
N GLN A 53 6.16 -4.64 -3.43
CA GLN A 53 5.08 -5.21 -2.60
C GLN A 53 5.26 -4.83 -1.12
N GLY A 54 4.17 -4.46 -0.46
CA GLY A 54 4.21 -4.19 0.97
C GLY A 54 2.85 -4.13 1.65
N ILE A 55 2.89 -4.09 2.98
CA ILE A 55 1.73 -3.96 3.86
C ILE A 55 1.92 -2.71 4.69
N PHE A 56 0.99 -1.77 4.58
CA PHE A 56 0.91 -0.60 5.44
C PHE A 56 -0.28 -0.74 6.38
N THR A 57 -0.03 -0.55 7.67
CA THR A 57 -1.04 -0.59 8.72
C THR A 57 -1.08 0.79 9.40
N TRP A 58 -2.28 1.37 9.47
CA TRP A 58 -2.54 2.60 10.21
C TRP A 58 -3.00 2.28 11.62
N ILE A 59 -2.78 3.23 12.55
CA ILE A 59 -3.17 3.10 13.95
C ILE A 59 -4.68 2.96 14.14
N ASP A 60 -5.47 3.54 13.23
CA ASP A 60 -6.92 3.46 13.23
C ASP A 60 -7.46 2.11 12.71
N GLY A 61 -6.59 1.15 12.39
CA GLY A 61 -6.94 -0.17 11.92
C GLY A 61 -7.11 -0.28 10.40
N ARG A 62 -6.95 0.82 9.64
CA ARG A 62 -6.86 0.72 8.17
C ARG A 62 -5.63 -0.11 7.80
N ARG A 63 -5.74 -0.86 6.71
CA ARG A 63 -4.64 -1.67 6.19
C ARG A 63 -4.65 -1.65 4.67
N TYR A 64 -3.46 -1.50 4.08
CA TYR A 64 -3.25 -1.68 2.65
C TYR A 64 -2.23 -2.80 2.42
N LYS A 65 -2.53 -3.73 1.54
CA LYS A 65 -1.61 -4.77 1.05
C LYS A 65 -1.57 -4.69 -0.47
N GLY A 66 -0.42 -4.37 -1.04
CA GLY A 66 -0.28 -4.28 -2.49
C GLY A 66 1.00 -3.59 -2.92
N GLU A 67 0.97 -3.15 -4.17
CA GLU A 67 2.11 -2.52 -4.84
C GLU A 67 2.27 -1.04 -4.47
N TYR A 68 3.52 -0.65 -4.29
CA TYR A 68 3.96 0.72 -4.09
C TYR A 68 4.94 1.11 -5.19
N ARG A 69 4.92 2.40 -5.55
CA ARG A 69 5.92 3.04 -6.39
C ARG A 69 6.19 4.43 -5.85
N ASN A 70 7.44 4.71 -5.48
CA ASN A 70 7.83 6.00 -4.90
C ASN A 70 6.87 6.47 -3.77
N ASP A 71 6.66 5.64 -2.75
CA ASP A 71 5.80 5.91 -1.58
C ASP A 71 4.29 5.96 -1.84
N LYS A 72 3.85 5.74 -3.07
CA LYS A 72 2.43 5.76 -3.45
C LYS A 72 1.95 4.35 -3.77
N LYS A 73 0.72 4.02 -3.35
CA LYS A 73 0.01 2.83 -3.82
C LYS A 73 -0.15 2.93 -5.34
N ASP A 74 0.39 1.98 -6.08
CA ASP A 74 0.46 2.02 -7.55
C ASP A 74 0.58 0.60 -8.08
N GLY A 75 -0.37 0.16 -8.90
CA GLY A 75 -0.55 -1.26 -9.27
C GLY A 75 -1.74 -1.88 -8.55
N TYR A 76 -1.74 -3.21 -8.37
CA TYR A 76 -2.85 -3.89 -7.71
C TYR A 76 -2.70 -3.88 -6.18
N GLY A 77 -3.81 -3.73 -5.46
CA GLY A 77 -3.80 -3.84 -4.01
C GLY A 77 -5.16 -3.91 -3.35
N GLU A 78 -5.15 -4.40 -2.11
CA GLU A 78 -6.28 -4.49 -1.20
C GLU A 78 -6.17 -3.40 -0.13
N PHE A 79 -7.23 -2.63 0.04
CA PHE A 79 -7.41 -1.72 1.16
C PHE A 79 -8.58 -2.18 2.02
N LYS A 80 -8.33 -2.37 3.31
CA LYS A 80 -9.33 -2.74 4.31
C LYS A 80 -9.54 -1.57 5.27
N TRP A 81 -10.80 -1.20 5.45
CA TRP A 81 -11.23 -0.24 6.47
C TRP A 81 -11.52 -0.94 7.81
N PRO A 82 -11.49 -0.21 8.94
CA PRO A 82 -11.71 -0.79 10.27
C PRO A 82 -13.11 -1.36 10.45
N ASP A 83 -14.10 -0.79 9.75
CA ASP A 83 -15.50 -1.24 9.71
C ASP A 83 -15.71 -2.50 8.84
N GLY A 84 -14.64 -3.10 8.33
CA GLY A 84 -14.70 -4.33 7.55
C GLY A 84 -14.91 -4.12 6.05
N ARG A 85 -15.15 -2.89 5.59
CA ARG A 85 -15.18 -2.62 4.14
C ARG A 85 -13.85 -2.97 3.49
N ILE A 86 -13.90 -3.41 2.24
CA ILE A 86 -12.72 -3.78 1.45
C ILE A 86 -12.81 -3.19 0.05
N TYR A 87 -11.69 -2.71 -0.47
CA TYR A 87 -11.47 -2.44 -1.89
C TYR A 87 -10.30 -3.30 -2.36
N ARG A 88 -10.49 -4.05 -3.45
CA ARG A 88 -9.44 -4.81 -4.15
C ARG A 88 -9.43 -4.39 -5.60
N GLY A 89 -8.34 -3.84 -6.09
CA GLY A 89 -8.32 -3.37 -7.48
C GLY A 89 -7.07 -2.59 -7.82
N GLN A 90 -7.14 -1.91 -8.96
CA GLN A 90 -6.04 -1.07 -9.42
C GLN A 90 -5.94 0.21 -8.59
N TRP A 91 -4.70 0.65 -8.41
CA TRP A 91 -4.30 1.89 -7.76
C TRP A 91 -3.37 2.65 -8.69
N GLN A 92 -3.50 3.96 -8.71
CA GLN A 92 -2.62 4.83 -9.45
C GLN A 92 -2.35 6.08 -8.61
N ASN A 93 -1.07 6.40 -8.39
CA ASN A 93 -0.67 7.59 -7.62
C ASN A 93 -1.37 7.72 -6.25
N GLY A 94 -1.57 6.60 -5.55
CA GLY A 94 -2.16 6.57 -4.21
C GLY A 94 -3.69 6.49 -4.16
N LYS A 95 -4.37 6.50 -5.31
CA LYS A 95 -5.84 6.52 -5.41
C LYS A 95 -6.37 5.28 -6.11
N GLN A 96 -7.59 4.84 -5.76
CA GLN A 96 -8.29 3.79 -6.52
C GLN A 96 -8.45 4.24 -7.97
N HIS A 97 -8.17 3.32 -8.89
CA HIS A 97 -8.21 3.55 -10.33
C HIS A 97 -8.64 2.27 -11.05
N GLY A 98 -9.03 2.36 -12.32
CA GLY A 98 -9.36 1.21 -13.16
C GLY A 98 -10.49 0.34 -12.58
N ILE A 99 -10.40 -0.96 -12.83
CA ILE A 99 -11.37 -1.94 -12.35
C ILE A 99 -11.03 -2.32 -10.90
N GLY A 100 -12.04 -2.31 -10.04
CA GLY A 100 -11.91 -2.76 -8.66
C GLY A 100 -13.20 -3.36 -8.10
N VAL A 101 -13.03 -4.29 -7.17
CA VAL A 101 -14.09 -4.92 -6.38
C VAL A 101 -14.20 -4.20 -5.03
N TYR A 102 -15.40 -3.77 -4.70
CA TYR A 102 -15.74 -3.21 -3.41
C TYR A 102 -16.64 -4.16 -2.63
N ILE A 103 -16.32 -4.36 -1.35
CA ILE A 103 -17.11 -5.15 -0.40
C ILE A 103 -17.55 -4.19 0.69
N GLY A 104 -18.87 -3.99 0.79
CA GLY A 104 -19.50 -3.18 1.84
C GLY A 104 -19.93 -4.02 3.04
N GLU A 105 -20.72 -3.42 3.92
CA GLU A 105 -21.26 -4.07 5.13
C GLU A 105 -22.08 -5.34 4.85
N SER A 106 -22.77 -5.40 3.70
CA SER A 106 -23.55 -6.57 3.29
C SER A 106 -22.70 -7.76 2.85
N ASN A 107 -21.37 -7.64 2.84
CA ASN A 107 -20.42 -8.62 2.29
C ASN A 107 -20.68 -9.03 0.84
N VAL A 108 -21.42 -8.21 0.08
CA VAL A 108 -21.66 -8.43 -1.34
C VAL A 108 -20.55 -7.76 -2.13
N GLU A 109 -19.86 -8.54 -2.95
CA GLU A 109 -18.86 -8.04 -3.88
C GLU A 109 -19.52 -7.27 -5.02
N LYS A 110 -19.04 -6.04 -5.27
CA LYS A 110 -19.50 -5.19 -6.37
C LYS A 110 -18.29 -4.74 -7.19
N GLN A 111 -18.25 -5.10 -8.46
CA GLN A 111 -17.21 -4.63 -9.38
C GLN A 111 -17.59 -3.27 -9.94
N GLY A 112 -16.64 -2.34 -9.99
CA GLY A 112 -16.85 -1.01 -10.55
C GLY A 112 -15.61 -0.44 -11.21
N ILE A 113 -15.81 0.62 -11.99
CA ILE A 113 -14.75 1.42 -12.59
C ILE A 113 -14.48 2.62 -11.69
N TRP A 114 -13.22 2.87 -11.39
CA TRP A 114 -12.74 3.91 -10.48
C TRP A 114 -11.77 4.85 -11.19
N GLU A 115 -11.87 6.13 -10.88
CA GLU A 115 -10.96 7.15 -11.40
C GLU A 115 -10.69 8.18 -10.31
N GLN A 116 -9.41 8.48 -10.08
CA GLN A 116 -8.96 9.46 -9.09
C GLN A 116 -9.59 9.26 -7.70
N GLY A 117 -9.75 8.01 -7.27
CA GLY A 117 -10.29 7.63 -5.96
C GLY A 117 -11.82 7.68 -5.87
N LYS A 118 -12.52 7.97 -6.97
CA LYS A 118 -13.98 8.00 -7.04
C LYS A 118 -14.49 6.88 -7.93
N ARG A 119 -15.58 6.23 -7.51
CA ARG A 119 -16.29 5.27 -8.36
C ARG A 119 -17.01 6.03 -9.46
N VAL A 120 -16.68 5.72 -10.71
CA VAL A 120 -17.36 6.23 -11.91
C VAL A 120 -18.68 5.50 -12.11
N ARG A 121 -18.65 4.17 -12.17
CA ARG A 121 -19.86 3.33 -12.31
C ARG A 121 -19.66 1.91 -11.76
N TRP A 122 -20.76 1.23 -11.47
CA TRP A 122 -20.74 -0.22 -11.26
C TRP A 122 -20.72 -0.97 -12.60
N ILE A 123 -20.21 -2.19 -12.57
CA ILE A 123 -20.25 -3.14 -13.66
C ILE A 123 -21.32 -4.17 -13.31
N HIS A 124 -22.32 -4.31 -14.17
CA HIS A 124 -23.42 -5.25 -13.98
C HIS A 124 -23.10 -6.59 -14.64
N LYS A 125 -23.63 -7.69 -14.08
CA LYS A 125 -23.49 -9.03 -14.66
C LYS A 125 -23.96 -9.01 -16.12
N GLY A 126 -23.10 -9.42 -17.04
CA GLY A 126 -23.39 -9.47 -18.48
C GLY A 126 -22.79 -8.34 -19.31
N GLU A 127 -22.19 -7.32 -18.68
CA GLU A 127 -21.43 -6.29 -19.42
C GLU A 127 -20.04 -6.81 -19.79
N SER A 128 -19.74 -6.91 -21.09
CA SER A 128 -18.37 -7.10 -21.57
C SER A 128 -17.57 -5.83 -21.32
N ILE A 129 -16.48 -5.95 -20.56
CA ILE A 129 -15.52 -4.86 -20.41
C ILE A 129 -14.52 -5.03 -21.55
N ILE A 130 -14.64 -4.23 -22.60
CA ILE A 130 -13.60 -4.13 -23.61
C ILE A 130 -12.44 -3.38 -22.94
N THR A 131 -11.34 -4.09 -22.72
CA THR A 131 -10.06 -3.48 -22.34
C THR A 131 -9.25 -3.32 -23.62
N ASP A 132 -9.04 -2.08 -24.03
CA ASP A 132 -8.11 -1.72 -25.11
C ASP A 132 -6.65 -2.00 -24.72
#